data_AF-A0A0F9NIS0-F1
#
_entry.id   AF-A0A0F9NIS0-F1
#
_cell.length_a   1.000
_cell.length_b   1.000
_cell.length_c   1.000
_cell.angle_alpha   90.00
_cell.angle_beta   90.00
_cell.angle_gamma   90.00
#
_symmetry.space_group_name_H-M   'P 1'
#
loop_
_entity.id
_entity.type
_entity.pdbx_description
1 polymer ?
#
loop_
_entity_poly.entity_id
_entity_poly.type
_entity_poly.pdbx_seq_one_letter_code
_entity_poly.pdbx_strand_id
1 'polypeptide(L)' 'RYFNPLVNDLALLSATPVEVRRRHKRWPEKFPNATCTLRSLVKHWGVFAPPPPNPYLSALEIDPQ' A
#
# COMPACT_ATOMS: atom_id res chain seq x y z
N ARG A 1 -10.71 -11.95 -23.54
CA ARG A 1 -10.42 -10.77 -22.69
C ARG A 1 -9.63 -11.28 -21.49
N TYR A 2 -8.30 -11.22 -21.52
CA TYR A 2 -7.45 -11.77 -20.45
C TYR A 2 -7.51 -10.83 -19.24
N PHE A 3 -8.40 -11.14 -18.29
CA PHE A 3 -8.40 -10.50 -16.98
C PHE A 3 -7.16 -10.98 -16.23
N ASN A 4 -6.17 -10.09 -16.08
CA ASN A 4 -4.97 -10.40 -15.33
C ASN A 4 -5.37 -10.55 -13.85
N PRO A 5 -5.18 -11.72 -13.21
CA PRO A 5 -5.59 -11.95 -11.83
C PRO A 5 -4.98 -10.94 -10.86
N LEU A 6 -3.77 -10.45 -11.18
CA LEU A 6 -3.07 -9.43 -10.39
C LEU A 6 -3.79 -8.07 -10.38
N VAL A 7 -4.52 -7.73 -11.44
CA VAL A 7 -5.32 -6.49 -11.47
C VAL A 7 -6.55 -6.64 -10.58
N ASN A 8 -7.10 -7.84 -10.49
CA ASN A 8 -8.21 -8.15 -9.58
C ASN A 8 -7.75 -8.10 -8.12
N ASP A 9 -6.55 -8.63 -7.81
CA ASP A 9 -5.96 -8.52 -6.48
C ASP A 9 -5.71 -7.07 -6.06
N LEU A 10 -5.24 -6.23 -6.98
CA LEU A 10 -5.10 -4.79 -6.73
C LEU A 10 -6.46 -4.13 -6.47
N ALA A 11 -7.50 -4.51 -7.21
CA ALA A 11 -8.86 -4.01 -6.97
C ALA A 11 -9.39 -4.44 -5.59
N LEU A 12 -9.14 -5.68 -5.16
CA LEU A 12 -9.47 -6.17 -3.81
C LEU A 12 -8.74 -5.39 -2.72
N LEU A 13 -7.50 -4.98 -2.99
CA LEU A 13 -6.69 -4.15 -2.10
C LEU A 13 -7.05 -2.66 -2.15
N SER A 14 -8.12 -2.27 -2.86
CA SER A 14 -8.52 -0.88 -3.13
C SER A 14 -7.36 -0.03 -3.67
N ALA A 15 -6.43 -0.66 -4.38
CA ALA A 15 -5.19 -0.05 -4.81
C ALA A 15 -5.45 0.91 -5.97
N THR A 16 -5.23 2.21 -5.75
CA THR A 16 -5.25 3.17 -6.85
C THR A 16 -3.96 3.07 -7.68
N PRO A 17 -4.01 3.39 -9.00
CA PRO A 17 -2.79 3.43 -9.83
C PRO A 17 -1.72 4.37 -9.30
N VAL A 18 -2.13 5.40 -8.56
CA VAL A 18 -1.22 6.36 -7.89
C VAL A 18 -0.51 5.70 -6.71
N GLU A 19 -1.22 4.94 -5.88
CA GLU A 19 -0.61 4.21 -4.77
C GLU A 19 0.30 3.09 -5.22
N VAL A 20 -0.07 2.35 -6.27
CA VAL A 20 0.80 1.34 -6.87
C VAL A 20 2.14 1.97 -7.25
N ARG A 21 2.13 3.14 -7.91
CA ARG A 21 3.36 3.87 -8.28
C ARG A 21 4.15 4.36 -7.07
N ARG A 22 3.48 4.92 -6.04
CA ARG A 22 4.16 5.36 -4.81
C ARG A 22 4.85 4.19 -4.10
N ARG A 23 4.15 3.06 -3.96
CA ARG A 23 4.67 1.86 -3.29
C ARG A 23 5.79 1.21 -4.11
N HIS A 24 5.67 1.21 -5.44
CA HIS A 24 6.73 0.76 -6.33
C HIS A 24 8.01 1.61 -6.15
N LYS A 25 7.87 2.93 -6.02
CA LYS A 25 9.01 3.83 -5.78
C LYS A 25 9.68 3.59 -4.41
N ARG A 26 8.89 3.26 -3.38
CA ARG A 26 9.38 2.94 -2.02
C ARG A 26 9.82 1.49 -1.85
N TRP A 27 9.60 0.64 -2.84
CA TRP A 27 10.00 -0.76 -2.80
C TRP A 27 11.48 -0.96 -2.48
N PRO A 28 12.44 -0.32 -3.17
CA PRO A 28 13.86 -0.48 -2.86
C PRO A 28 14.24 0.00 -1.45
N GLU A 29 13.47 0.90 -0.84
CA GLU A 29 13.72 1.36 0.54
C GLU A 29 13.39 0.27 1.58
N LYS A 30 12.36 -0.55 1.31
CA LYS A 30 11.90 -1.61 2.21
C LYS A 30 12.51 -2.97 1.88
N PHE A 31 12.74 -3.24 0.60
CA PHE A 31 13.25 -4.51 0.10
C PHE A 31 14.38 -4.29 -0.92
N PRO A 32 15.59 -3.93 -0.46
CA PRO A 32 16.70 -3.58 -1.35
C PRO A 32 17.18 -4.75 -2.22
N ASN A 33 16.99 -5.99 -1.75
CA ASN A 33 17.44 -7.21 -2.44
C ASN A 33 16.30 -7.96 -3.17
N ALA A 34 15.09 -7.40 -3.23
CA ALA A 34 13.95 -8.07 -3.85
C ALA A 34 13.51 -7.36 -5.13
N THR A 35 13.26 -8.12 -6.19
CA THR A 35 12.71 -7.58 -7.44
C THR A 35 11.30 -7.02 -7.21
N CYS A 36 11.10 -5.76 -7.58
CA CYS A 36 9.80 -5.12 -7.55
C CYS A 36 8.94 -5.64 -8.72
N THR A 37 8.17 -6.71 -8.47
CA THR A 37 7.16 -7.20 -9.42
C THR A 37 5.77 -6.90 -8.90
N LEU A 38 4.76 -6.82 -9.78
CA LEU A 38 3.38 -6.58 -9.37
C LEU A 38 2.90 -7.63 -8.35
N ARG A 39 3.31 -8.90 -8.51
CA ARG A 39 3.02 -10.00 -7.59
C ARG A 39 3.68 -9.80 -6.21
N SER A 40 4.95 -9.40 -6.18
CA SER A 40 5.64 -9.06 -4.92
C SER A 40 4.97 -7.87 -4.23
N LEU A 41 4.55 -6.88 -5.02
CA LEU A 41 3.95 -5.65 -4.54
C LEU A 41 2.54 -5.89 -3.96
N VAL A 42 1.75 -6.76 -4.58
CA VAL A 42 0.48 -7.27 -4.03
C VAL A 42 0.72 -8.10 -2.76
N LYS A 43 1.70 -9.02 -2.77
CA LYS A 43 2.01 -9.87 -1.61
C LYS A 43 2.44 -9.07 -0.38
N HIS A 44 3.21 -8.00 -0.58
CA HIS A 44 3.71 -7.14 0.50
C HIS A 44 2.93 -5.83 0.61
N TRP A 45 1.72 -5.76 0.04
CA TRP A 45 0.93 -4.53 -0.01
C TRP A 45 0.70 -3.94 1.38
N GLY A 46 0.37 -4.79 2.37
CA GLY A 46 0.15 -4.37 3.76
C GLY A 46 1.37 -3.77 4.46
N VAL A 47 2.59 -4.06 4.01
CA VAL A 47 3.84 -3.50 4.58
C VAL A 47 3.98 -2.00 4.26
N PHE A 48 3.36 -1.56 3.16
CA PHE A 48 3.34 -0.17 2.74
C PHE A 48 2.09 0.58 3.20
N ALA A 49 1.10 -0.12 3.78
CA ALA A 49 -0.03 0.56 4.38
C ALA A 49 0.48 1.42 5.54
N PRO A 50 0.01 2.67 5.67
CA PRO A 50 0.23 3.39 6.91
C PRO A 50 -0.33 2.54 8.06
N PRO A 51 0.27 2.62 9.26
CA PRO A 51 -0.35 2.01 10.43
C PRO A 51 -1.81 2.47 10.48
N PRO A 52 -2.76 1.60 10.87
CA PRO A 52 -4.14 2.03 11.04
C PRO A 52 -4.13 3.29 11.90
N PRO A 53 -4.98 4.29 11.60
CA PRO A 53 -5.05 5.50 12.42
C PRO A 53 -5.19 5.05 13.87
N ASN A 54 -4.20 5.39 14.68
CA ASN A 54 -4.24 5.04 16.09
C ASN A 54 -5.47 5.79 16.65
N PRO A 55 -6.51 5.09 17.14
CA PRO A 55 -7.71 5.76 17.64
C PRO A 55 -7.41 6.73 18.79
N TYR A 56 -6.25 6.58 19.45
CA TYR A 56 -5.79 7.49 20.50
C TYR A 56 -5.13 8.79 19.99
N LEU A 57 -4.59 8.83 18.76
CA LEU A 57 -4.02 10.07 18.20
C LEU A 57 -5.09 10.95 17.55
N SER A 58 -6.10 10.34 16.92
CA SER A 58 -7.23 11.07 16.32
C SER A 58 -8.08 11.81 17.36
N ALA A 59 -8.12 11.32 18.60
CA ALA A 59 -8.82 11.94 19.71
C ALA A 59 -8.05 13.12 20.35
N LEU A 60 -6.75 13.27 20.08
CA LEU A 60 -5.90 14.32 20.66
C LEU A 60 -5.75 15.55 19.73
N GLU A 61 -6.16 15.47 18.46
CA GLU A 61 -6.19 16.63 17.55
C GLU A 61 -7.50 17.43 17.62
N ILE A 62 -8.45 17.02 18.47
CA ILE A 62 -9.72 17.74 18.71
C ILE A 62 -9.69 18.37 20.12
N ASP A 63 -8.72 19.25 20.37
CA ASP A 63 -8.85 20.25 21.44
C ASP A 63 -8.67 21.64 20.81
N PRO A 64 -9.77 22.33 20.47
CA PRO A 64 -9.72 23.74 20.15
C PRO A 64 -9.69 24.54 21.47
N GLN A 65 -8.52 25.06 21.83
CA GLN A 65 -8.42 26.26 22.68
C GLN A 65 -8.57 27.52 21.84
#